data_AF-A0A350HA57-F1
#
_entry.id   AF-A0A350HA57-F1
#
_cell.length_a   1.000
_cell.length_b   1.000
_cell.length_c   1.000
_cell.angle_alpha   90.00
_cell.angle_beta   90.00
_cell.angle_gamma   90.00
#
_symmetry.space_group_name_H-M   'P 1'
#
loop_
_entity.id
_entity.type
_entity.pdbx_description
1 polymer ?
#
loop_
_entity_poly.entity_id
_entity_poly.type
_entity_poly.pdbx_seq_one_letter_code
_entity_poly.pdbx_strand_id
1 'polypeptide(L)' 'MGFGFLSDKVKALEIEGVVPNEKTVNDGTYKISRKLYMYTNGAPKGEIKAFIDYILSSEGQEIVKETGYIPLK' A
#
# COMPACT_ATOMS: atom_id res chain seq x y z
N MET A 1 -0.92 -6.64 -11.99
CA MET A 1 -0.65 -5.21 -12.26
C MET A 1 -1.12 -4.43 -11.05
N GLY A 2 -0.32 -3.48 -10.55
CA GLY A 2 -0.64 -2.69 -9.35
C GLY A 2 -1.53 -1.48 -9.65
N PHE A 3 -2.10 -0.87 -8.61
CA PHE A 3 -2.93 0.34 -8.71
C PHE A 3 -2.22 1.48 -9.47
N GLY A 4 -0.91 1.64 -9.30
CA GLY A 4 -0.08 2.62 -10.00
C GLY A 4 0.06 2.45 -11.53
N PHE A 5 -0.55 1.42 -12.13
CA PHE A 5 -0.59 1.25 -13.59
C PHE A 5 -1.92 1.69 -14.21
N LEU A 6 -2.86 2.19 -13.40
CA LEU A 6 -4.08 2.81 -13.91
C LEU A 6 -3.72 4.11 -14.65
N SER A 7 -4.21 4.22 -15.88
CA SER A 7 -4.04 5.40 -16.73
C SER A 7 -5.26 5.53 -17.63
N ASP A 8 -5.38 6.65 -18.35
CA ASP A 8 -6.50 6.88 -19.29
C ASP A 8 -6.57 5.83 -20.41
N LYS A 9 -5.50 5.05 -20.59
CA LYS A 9 -5.42 3.96 -21.59
C LYS A 9 -5.95 2.62 -21.07
N VAL A 10 -6.11 2.46 -19.76
CA VAL A 10 -6.55 1.21 -19.12
C VAL A 10 -7.54 1.49 -17.99
N LYS A 11 -8.75 0.95 -18.13
CA LYS A 11 -9.82 1.13 -17.14
C LYS A 11 -9.79 0.05 -16.07
N ALA A 12 -9.85 0.43 -14.80
CA ALA A 12 -10.07 -0.49 -13.70
C ALA A 12 -11.49 -1.06 -13.79
N LEU A 13 -11.63 -2.38 -13.66
CA LEU A 13 -12.93 -3.02 -13.52
C LEU A 13 -13.31 -3.11 -12.05
N GLU A 14 -14.61 -2.98 -11.79
CA GLU A 14 -15.20 -3.34 -10.52
C GLU A 14 -15.22 -4.85 -10.37
N ILE A 15 -14.91 -5.33 -9.17
CA ILE A 15 -14.98 -6.75 -8.83
C ILE A 15 -16.03 -6.90 -7.74
N GLU A 16 -17.07 -7.69 -8.00
CA GLU A 16 -18.20 -7.87 -7.07
C GLU A 16 -18.88 -6.53 -6.68
N GLY A 17 -18.88 -5.54 -7.58
CA GLY A 17 -19.43 -4.20 -7.31
C GLY A 17 -18.53 -3.30 -6.44
N VAL A 18 -17.29 -3.72 -6.18
CA VAL A 18 -16.30 -2.93 -5.43
C VAL A 18 -15.30 -2.30 -6.40
N VAL A 19 -15.21 -0.97 -6.35
CA VAL A 19 -14.24 -0.18 -7.12
C VAL A 19 -12.85 -0.28 -6.46
N PRO A 20 -11.77 -0.56 -7.19
CA PRO A 20 -10.42 -0.49 -6.64
C PRO A 20 -10.05 0.97 -6.32
N ASN A 21 -9.84 1.29 -5.04
CA ASN A 21 -9.31 2.59 -4.59
C ASN A 21 -8.63 2.44 -3.22
N GLU A 22 -7.98 3.50 -2.73
CA GLU A 22 -7.27 3.49 -1.44
C GLU A 22 -8.14 2.99 -0.29
N LYS A 23 -9.39 3.50 -0.19
CA LYS A 23 -10.32 3.13 0.87
C LYS A 23 -10.66 1.65 0.85
N THR A 24 -11.09 1.14 -0.30
CA THR A 24 -11.58 -0.25 -0.47
C THR A 24 -10.46 -1.27 -0.35
N VAL A 25 -9.22 -0.88 -0.68
CA VAL A 25 -8.04 -1.73 -0.46
C VAL A 25 -7.66 -1.74 1.03
N ASN A 26 -7.66 -0.58 1.68
CA ASN A 26 -7.29 -0.48 3.10
C ASN A 26 -8.33 -1.09 4.04
N ASP A 27 -9.63 -1.00 3.72
CA ASP A 27 -10.69 -1.67 4.47
C ASP A 27 -10.89 -3.16 4.08
N GLY A 28 -10.16 -3.63 3.05
CA GLY A 28 -10.15 -5.03 2.60
C GLY A 28 -11.38 -5.45 1.79
N THR A 29 -12.30 -4.54 1.48
CA THR A 29 -13.47 -4.85 0.63
C THR A 29 -13.07 -5.16 -0.81
N TYR A 30 -12.00 -4.54 -1.31
CA TYR A 30 -11.40 -4.91 -2.59
C TYR A 30 -10.42 -6.08 -2.41
N LYS A 31 -10.94 -7.29 -2.62
CA LYS A 31 -10.23 -8.56 -2.37
C LYS A 31 -9.02 -8.80 -3.27
N ILE A 32 -8.93 -8.15 -4.42
CA ILE A 32 -7.81 -8.29 -5.36
C ILE A 32 -6.70 -7.30 -4.97
N SER A 33 -6.17 -7.47 -3.77
CA SER A 33 -5.07 -6.70 -3.22
C SER A 33 -4.15 -7.60 -2.38
N ARG A 34 -2.91 -7.16 -2.15
CA ARG A 34 -1.97 -7.86 -1.27
C ARG A 34 -1.19 -6.86 -0.43
N LYS A 35 -1.01 -7.19 0.85
CA LYS A 35 -0.17 -6.40 1.75
C LYS A 35 1.30 -6.63 1.42
N LEU A 36 2.08 -5.57 1.53
CA LEU A 36 3.55 -5.62 1.51
C LEU A 36 4.02 -5.59 2.96
N TYR A 37 4.84 -6.57 3.34
CA TYR A 37 5.28 -6.75 4.71
C TYR A 37 6.78 -6.54 4.82
N MET A 38 7.19 -5.90 5.91
CA MET A 38 8.57 -5.89 6.39
C MET A 38 8.67 -6.91 7.52
N TYR A 39 9.50 -7.95 7.34
CA TYR A 39 9.70 -9.00 8.34
C TYR A 39 11.01 -8.78 9.11
N THR A 40 10.97 -9.01 10.42
CA THR A 40 12.14 -9.01 11.29
C THR A 40 12.11 -10.24 12.19
N ASN A 41 13.29 -10.75 12.57
CA ASN A 41 13.41 -11.88 13.49
C ASN A 41 13.29 -11.37 14.94
N GLY A 42 12.07 -11.29 15.43
CA GLY A 42 11.74 -10.65 16.71
C GLY A 42 11.55 -9.14 16.59
N ALA A 43 11.39 -8.44 17.71
CA ALA A 43 11.13 -7.01 17.71
C ALA A 43 12.36 -6.21 17.20
N PRO A 44 12.20 -5.30 16.23
CA PRO A 44 13.31 -4.51 15.69
C PRO A 44 13.88 -3.55 16.74
N LYS A 45 15.18 -3.31 16.69
CA LYS A 45 15.92 -2.41 17.58
C LYS A 45 16.94 -1.59 16.79
N GLY A 46 17.40 -0.49 17.38
CA GLY A 46 18.41 0.39 16.78
C GLY A 46 17.99 0.85 15.37
N GLU A 47 18.94 0.83 14.44
CA GLU A 47 18.76 1.26 13.04
C GLU A 47 17.61 0.54 12.32
N ILE A 48 17.40 -0.75 12.60
CA ILE A 48 16.30 -1.51 11.98
C ILE A 48 14.95 -0.94 12.42
N LYS A 49 14.82 -0.57 13.69
CA LYS A 49 13.60 0.07 14.19
C LYS A 49 13.43 1.45 13.58
N ALA A 50 14.51 2.25 13.54
CA ALA A 50 14.48 3.59 12.96
C ALA A 50 14.03 3.56 11.49
N PHE A 51 14.52 2.59 10.72
CA PHE A 51 14.11 2.43 9.32
C PHE A 51 12.65 1.99 9.18
N ILE A 52 12.19 1.04 9.99
CA ILE A 52 10.77 0.63 9.98
C ILE A 52 9.86 1.78 10.39
N ASP A 53 10.24 2.54 11.42
CA ASP A 53 9.50 3.73 11.86
C ASP A 53 9.46 4.79 10.73
N TYR A 54 10.57 4.99 10.01
CA TYR A 54 10.62 5.89 8.85
C TYR A 54 9.66 5.45 7.73
N ILE A 55 9.69 4.17 7.34
CA ILE A 55 8.77 3.63 6.33
C ILE A 55 7.31 3.85 6.74
N LEU A 56 6.99 3.69 8.02
CA LEU A 56 5.63 3.86 8.57
C LEU A 56 5.25 5.32 8.87
N SER A 57 6.20 6.26 8.76
CA SER A 57 5.97 7.69 8.99
C SER A 57 5.16 8.32 7.85
N SER A 58 4.62 9.52 8.08
CA SER A 58 3.91 10.26 7.02
C SER A 58 4.79 10.52 5.79
N GLU A 59 6.08 10.80 6.00
CA GLU A 59 7.03 10.99 4.91
C GLU A 59 7.23 9.70 4.10
N GLY A 60 7.46 8.58 4.80
CA GLY A 60 7.61 7.28 4.14
C GLY A 60 6.36 6.86 3.39
N GLN A 61 5.17 7.13 3.93
CA GLN A 61 3.90 6.83 3.27
C GLN A 61 3.61 7.73 2.06
N GLU A 62 4.08 8.98 2.06
CA GLU A 62 4.00 9.83 0.87
C GLU A 62 4.81 9.24 -0.29
N ILE A 63 6.02 8.76 -0.01
CA ILE A 63 6.86 8.08 -1.01
C ILE A 63 6.17 6.81 -1.55
N VAL A 64 5.50 6.04 -0.68
CA VAL A 64 4.69 4.87 -1.09
C VAL A 64 3.60 5.28 -2.09
N LYS A 65 2.93 6.41 -1.85
CA LYS A 65 1.91 6.94 -2.74
C LYS A 65 2.49 7.41 -4.08
N GLU A 66 3.57 8.18 -4.06
CA GLU A 66 4.25 8.68 -5.27
C GLU A 66 4.75 7.55 -6.17
N THR A 67 5.13 6.41 -5.58
CA THR A 67 5.55 5.22 -6.31
C THR A 67 4.39 4.36 -6.85
N GLY A 68 3.14 4.79 -6.64
CA GLY A 68 1.94 4.14 -7.19
C GLY A 68 1.38 3.00 -6.34
N TYR A 69 1.78 2.93 -5.06
CA TYR A 69 1.18 2.03 -4.08
C TYR A 69 0.15 2.76 -3.23
N ILE A 70 -0.63 1.98 -2.48
CA ILE A 70 -1.66 2.52 -1.58
C ILE A 70 -1.02 2.66 -0.19
N PRO A 71 -0.96 3.89 0.39
CA PRO A 71 -0.43 4.10 1.72
C PRO A 71 -1.34 3.47 2.78
N LEU A 72 -0.77 3.14 3.93
CA LEU A 72 -1.49 2.51 5.04
C LEU A 72 -2.48 3.45 5.73
N LYS A 73 -2.27 4.77 5.64
CA LYS A 73 -3.10 5.85 6.19
C LYS A 73 -2.95 7.12 5.37
#